data_AF-A0A023FXW8-F1
#
_entry.id   AF-A0A023FXW8-F1
#
_cell.length_a   1.000
_cell.length_b   1.000
_cell.length_c   1.000
_cell.angle_alpha   90.00
_cell.angle_beta   90.00
_cell.angle_gamma   90.00
#
_symmetry.space_group_name_H-M   'P 1'
#
loop_
_entity.id
_entity.type
_entity.pdbx_description
1 polymer ?
#
loop_
_entity_poly.entity_id
_entity_poly.type
_entity_poly.pdbx_seq_one_letter_code
_entity_poly.pdbx_strand_id
1 'polypeptide(L)'
;MLTIKEDKGTGVVTSVPSDSPDDFAALRDLKNKDALRQKYGVEDSMVLPFEPVPILEVPGYGSLCAAAVCEELKIQSQNDRDKLQEAKERVYLKGFYEGVLLVGPYKGKKIQDVKKDIQKGMVDDGKAIVYMEPEKKVIARSGDECVVALCDQWYLDYGDPKWKDMARTALSKMETYSEEVRKNFQATLDWLCEHACSRTYGLGTKLPWDESWLIESLSDSTIYMAYYTIAHYLQGGNLMGTSSCPPFFIKPDDMTPEAWDYVFLNITSKAKLQKKEALDAMKKEFEFWYPMDLRCSGKDLIPNHLSYCIFNHCAMWPEEPQKWVLGMRANGHLLLNSEKMSKSTGNFLTLADALDKFSADGMRLALADAGDGIEDANFVETMADAGILRLYTFLEWVKEMLASLSSLRTGPVDSYVDRAFEADMSHGVWITKEHYDQMMFKEALRTGFFEFQAARDKYRELCVLKGMHRDLVLKFIETQAVILSPICPHICEHVWSLLGKTTSIMHTRWPIVPAPDEVLLKSSQYLMDAVHDFRLRLKAFRVAGSKCSKRKTCRCILLGHRWSAPRSG
;
A
#
# COMPACT_ATOMS: atom_id res chain seq x y z
N MET A 1 36.48 27.33 4.28
CA MET A 1 35.19 26.98 4.91
C MET A 1 35.21 25.49 5.16
N LEU A 2 35.38 25.03 6.40
CA LEU A 2 35.80 23.63 6.63
C LEU A 2 34.61 22.64 6.77
N THR A 3 33.43 23.08 7.22
CA THR A 3 32.28 22.18 7.48
C THR A 3 30.88 22.79 7.26
N ILE A 4 30.75 23.99 6.67
CA ILE A 4 29.42 24.57 6.36
C ILE A 4 28.84 23.87 5.12
N LYS A 5 27.58 23.43 5.21
CA LYS A 5 26.84 22.83 4.11
C LYS A 5 26.38 23.90 3.13
N GLU A 6 26.63 23.70 1.84
CA GLU A 6 26.22 24.62 0.76
C GLU A 6 24.80 24.36 0.26
N ASP A 7 24.21 23.21 0.61
CA ASP A 7 22.89 22.77 0.16
C ASP A 7 21.75 23.17 1.10
N LYS A 8 22.04 23.92 2.17
CA LYS A 8 21.04 24.35 3.17
C LYS A 8 21.30 25.76 3.68
N GLY A 9 20.24 26.56 3.72
CA GLY A 9 20.26 27.91 4.25
C GLY A 9 20.97 28.90 3.33
N THR A 10 21.57 29.92 3.93
CA THR A 10 22.15 31.07 3.20
C THR A 10 23.66 30.94 2.98
N GLY A 11 24.27 29.83 3.41
CA GLY A 11 25.73 29.69 3.51
C GLY A 11 26.37 30.53 4.62
N VAL A 12 25.57 31.28 5.40
CA VAL A 12 25.99 32.07 6.55
C VAL A 12 25.31 31.52 7.80
N VAL A 13 26.10 31.17 8.82
CA VAL A 13 25.61 30.56 10.05
C VAL A 13 25.85 31.49 11.23
N THR A 14 24.89 31.56 12.15
CA THR A 14 25.04 32.28 13.42
C THR A 14 25.86 31.47 14.41
N SER A 15 26.86 32.08 15.05
CA SER A 15 27.69 31.43 16.06
C SER A 15 27.09 31.60 17.47
N VAL A 16 26.50 30.53 18.02
CA VAL A 16 25.92 30.45 19.37
C VAL A 16 26.67 29.37 20.19
N PRO A 17 27.92 29.62 20.60
CA PRO A 17 28.81 28.60 21.17
C PRO A 17 28.40 28.11 22.57
N SER A 18 27.38 28.69 23.20
CA SER A 18 26.78 28.19 24.43
C SER A 18 25.90 26.96 24.21
N ASP A 19 25.23 26.88 23.06
CA ASP A 19 24.12 25.94 22.80
C ASP A 19 24.27 25.16 21.47
N SER A 20 25.26 25.51 20.64
CA SER A 20 25.61 24.80 19.40
C SER A 20 27.00 24.17 19.50
N PRO A 21 27.12 22.82 19.48
CA PRO A 21 28.40 22.13 19.52
C PRO A 21 29.36 22.49 18.37
N ASP A 22 28.82 22.69 17.16
CA ASP A 22 29.57 23.09 15.97
C ASP A 22 30.28 24.45 16.22
N ASP A 23 29.53 25.41 16.79
CA ASP A 23 30.00 26.77 17.03
C ASP A 23 31.04 26.81 18.15
N PHE A 24 30.81 26.06 19.23
CA PHE A 24 31.78 25.92 20.32
C PHE A 24 33.10 25.32 19.83
N ALA A 25 33.03 24.23 19.05
CA ALA A 25 34.21 23.58 18.52
C ALA A 25 34.99 24.48 17.56
N ALA A 26 34.31 25.22 16.69
CA ALA A 26 34.92 26.15 15.74
C ALA A 26 35.55 27.37 16.45
N LEU A 27 34.87 27.95 17.44
CA LEU A 27 35.41 29.05 18.25
C LEU A 27 36.66 28.60 19.02
N ARG A 28 36.61 27.42 19.64
CA ARG A 28 37.76 26.85 20.36
C ARG A 28 38.93 26.55 19.44
N ASP A 29 38.67 26.04 18.23
CA ASP A 29 39.72 25.84 17.21
C ASP A 29 40.41 27.16 16.85
N LEU A 30 39.67 28.26 16.68
CA LEU A 30 40.23 29.58 16.40
C LEU A 30 41.02 30.15 17.58
N LYS A 31 40.56 29.93 18.82
CA LYS A 31 41.29 30.34 20.04
C LYS A 31 42.61 29.57 20.22
N ASN A 32 42.61 28.28 19.93
CA ASN A 32 43.75 27.41 20.20
C ASN A 32 44.81 27.38 19.08
N LYS A 33 44.44 27.76 17.84
CA LYS A 33 45.31 27.61 16.66
C LYS A 33 45.61 28.96 16.01
N ASP A 34 46.69 29.61 16.41
CA ASP A 34 47.16 30.89 15.85
C ASP A 34 47.34 30.82 14.34
N ALA A 35 47.84 29.69 13.83
CA ALA A 35 48.00 29.46 12.39
C ALA A 35 46.67 29.53 11.62
N LEU A 36 45.55 29.15 12.25
CA LEU A 36 44.22 29.22 11.63
C LEU A 36 43.76 30.68 11.50
N ARG A 37 44.01 31.49 12.53
CA ARG A 37 43.74 32.94 12.52
C ARG A 37 44.59 33.65 11.47
N GLN A 38 45.90 33.40 11.45
CA GLN A 38 46.82 33.98 10.47
C GLN A 38 46.46 33.61 9.03
N LYS A 39 46.08 32.34 8.79
CA LYS A 39 45.70 31.86 7.44
C LYS A 39 44.52 32.63 6.84
N TYR A 40 43.56 33.04 7.68
CA TYR A 40 42.36 33.74 7.23
C TYR A 40 42.39 35.25 7.53
N GLY A 41 43.51 35.78 8.02
CA GLY A 41 43.65 37.21 8.34
C GLY A 41 42.75 37.68 9.50
N VAL A 42 42.47 36.80 10.46
CA VAL A 42 41.62 37.10 11.63
C VAL A 42 42.50 37.61 12.77
N GLU A 43 42.20 38.81 13.29
CA GLU A 43 42.92 39.40 14.42
C GLU A 43 42.49 38.80 15.76
N ASP A 44 43.38 38.86 16.76
CA ASP A 44 43.12 38.38 18.11
C ASP A 44 41.93 39.08 18.77
N SER A 45 41.76 40.38 18.48
CA SER A 45 40.64 41.22 18.92
C SER A 45 39.28 40.68 18.45
N MET A 46 39.25 39.91 17.35
CA MET A 46 38.03 39.37 16.74
C MET A 46 37.62 38.00 17.31
N VAL A 47 38.46 37.38 18.15
CA VAL A 47 38.23 36.01 18.65
C VAL A 47 38.43 35.90 20.16
N LEU A 48 39.59 36.33 20.67
CA LEU A 48 39.99 36.07 22.05
C LEU A 48 39.05 36.69 23.10
N PRO A 49 38.51 37.92 22.93
CA PRO A 49 37.61 38.51 23.91
C PRO A 49 36.23 37.85 24.00
N PHE A 50 35.84 37.02 23.02
CA PHE A 50 34.49 36.47 22.94
C PHE A 50 34.42 35.11 23.64
N GLU A 51 33.75 35.06 24.78
CA GLU A 51 33.43 33.82 25.51
C GLU A 51 31.97 33.40 25.27
N PRO A 52 31.65 32.09 25.39
CA PRO A 52 30.26 31.62 25.32
C PRO A 52 29.34 32.35 26.31
N VAL A 53 28.20 32.84 25.82
CA VAL A 53 27.23 33.60 26.60
C VAL A 53 26.11 32.67 27.06
N PRO A 54 25.82 32.53 28.36
CA PRO A 54 24.76 31.65 28.84
C PRO A 54 23.37 32.21 28.47
N ILE A 55 22.64 31.51 27.59
CA ILE A 55 21.31 31.91 27.10
C ILE A 55 20.22 30.96 27.65
N LEU A 56 20.48 29.65 27.61
CA LEU A 56 19.57 28.61 28.09
C LEU A 56 20.20 27.87 29.27
N GLU A 57 19.39 27.53 30.26
CA GLU A 57 19.70 26.51 31.25
C GLU A 57 19.04 25.20 30.82
N VAL A 58 19.86 24.18 30.51
CA VAL A 58 19.35 22.85 30.15
C VAL A 58 19.62 21.88 31.30
N PRO A 59 18.58 21.30 31.94
CA PRO A 59 18.77 20.37 33.04
C PRO A 59 19.74 19.23 32.70
N GLY A 60 20.74 19.02 33.55
CA GLY A 60 21.78 18.00 33.36
C GLY A 60 22.97 18.41 32.48
N TYR A 61 22.89 19.52 31.73
CA TYR A 61 24.02 20.08 30.96
C TYR A 61 24.45 21.48 31.43
N GLY A 62 23.60 22.21 32.15
CA GLY A 62 23.90 23.54 32.69
C GLY A 62 23.62 24.67 31.69
N SER A 63 24.21 25.84 31.97
CA SER A 63 24.03 27.07 31.18
C SER A 63 24.90 27.19 29.93
N LEU A 64 25.88 26.29 29.77
CA LEU A 64 26.78 26.18 28.62
C LEU A 64 26.74 24.74 28.08
N CYS A 65 25.55 24.33 27.64
CA CYS A 65 25.28 22.93 27.33
C CYS A 65 26.14 22.38 26.17
N ALA A 66 26.44 23.20 25.16
CA ALA A 66 27.32 22.78 24.06
C ALA A 66 28.75 22.52 24.54
N ALA A 67 29.29 23.38 25.42
CA ALA A 67 30.62 23.20 25.99
C ALA A 67 30.69 21.92 26.83
N ALA A 68 29.72 21.72 27.73
CA ALA A 68 29.65 20.54 28.59
C ALA A 68 29.62 19.23 27.79
N VAL A 69 28.79 19.14 26.75
CA VAL A 69 28.69 17.93 25.91
C VAL A 69 29.92 17.76 25.03
N CYS A 70 30.52 18.83 24.51
CA CYS A 70 31.77 18.74 23.75
C CYS A 70 32.94 18.24 24.59
N GLU A 71 33.01 18.63 25.86
CA GLU A 71 34.00 18.15 26.82
C GLU A 71 33.76 16.67 27.18
N GLU A 72 32.51 16.28 27.44
CA GLU A 72 32.11 14.89 27.71
C GLU A 72 32.52 13.95 26.57
N LEU A 73 32.23 14.32 25.32
CA LEU A 73 32.54 13.53 24.12
C LEU A 73 34.01 13.67 23.67
N LYS A 74 34.82 14.45 24.39
CA LYS A 74 36.23 14.73 24.09
C LYS A 74 36.41 15.17 22.63
N ILE A 75 35.54 16.07 22.17
CA ILE A 75 35.64 16.68 20.84
C ILE A 75 36.85 17.61 20.87
N GLN A 76 37.73 17.55 19.88
CA GLN A 76 38.95 18.35 19.84
C GLN A 76 38.99 19.32 18.66
N SER A 77 38.27 19.04 17.57
CA SER A 77 38.22 19.93 16.40
C SER A 77 36.82 19.98 15.79
N GLN A 78 36.54 21.07 15.07
CA GLN A 78 35.32 21.19 14.24
C GLN A 78 35.20 20.13 13.13
N ASN A 79 36.26 19.34 12.89
CA ASN A 79 36.28 18.25 11.91
C ASN A 79 35.81 16.91 12.48
N ASP A 80 35.55 16.80 13.79
CA ASP A 80 35.09 15.57 14.45
C ASP A 80 33.59 15.31 14.16
N ARG A 81 33.24 15.13 12.87
CA ARG A 81 31.86 15.17 12.33
C ARG A 81 30.89 14.25 13.07
N ASP A 82 31.25 12.98 13.28
CA ASP A 82 30.35 12.00 13.89
C ASP A 82 30.05 12.35 15.36
N LYS A 83 31.07 12.81 16.10
CA LYS A 83 30.90 13.24 17.50
C LYS A 83 30.12 14.54 17.61
N LEU A 84 30.33 15.48 16.69
CA LEU A 84 29.59 16.73 16.64
C LEU A 84 28.11 16.49 16.31
N GLN A 85 27.82 15.55 15.41
CA GLN A 85 26.46 15.15 15.10
C GLN A 85 25.77 14.52 16.33
N GLU A 86 26.45 13.61 17.03
CA GLU A 86 25.93 13.06 18.30
C GLU A 86 25.68 14.16 19.35
N ALA A 87 26.64 15.08 19.51
CA ALA A 87 26.51 16.20 20.44
C ALA A 87 25.31 17.08 20.10
N LYS A 88 25.11 17.38 18.80
CA LYS A 88 24.03 18.21 18.29
C LYS A 88 22.66 17.59 18.56
N GLU A 89 22.51 16.30 18.33
CA GLU A 89 21.26 15.59 18.61
C GLU A 89 20.90 15.62 20.10
N ARG A 90 21.88 15.39 20.98
CA ARG A 90 21.69 15.47 22.44
C ARG A 90 21.28 16.87 22.90
N VAL A 91 22.01 17.89 22.46
CA VAL A 91 21.81 19.27 22.92
C VAL A 91 20.53 19.86 22.33
N TYR A 92 20.27 19.68 21.04
CA TYR A 92 19.16 20.35 20.36
C TYR A 92 17.80 19.83 20.81
N LEU A 93 17.62 18.50 20.91
CA LEU A 93 16.34 17.91 21.31
C LEU A 93 16.03 18.24 22.78
N LYS A 94 17.00 18.05 23.67
CA LYS A 94 16.82 18.33 25.10
C LYS A 94 16.65 19.83 25.35
N GLY A 95 17.45 20.66 24.68
CA GLY A 95 17.33 22.11 24.73
C GLY A 95 15.95 22.60 24.32
N PHE A 96 15.34 22.02 23.28
CA PHE A 96 14.00 22.40 22.83
C PHE A 96 12.91 22.13 23.88
N TYR A 97 12.86 20.93 24.48
CA TYR A 97 11.77 20.54 25.40
C TYR A 97 11.99 20.96 26.86
N GLU A 98 13.24 21.03 27.30
CA GLU A 98 13.60 21.26 28.71
C GLU A 98 14.34 22.57 28.95
N GLY A 99 14.88 23.21 27.91
CA GLY A 99 15.67 24.44 28.04
C GLY A 99 14.86 25.63 28.53
N VAL A 100 15.37 26.29 29.58
CA VAL A 100 14.77 27.48 30.20
C VAL A 100 15.61 28.71 29.89
N LEU A 101 14.98 29.78 29.42
CA LEU A 101 15.67 31.04 29.09
C LEU A 101 16.20 31.75 30.34
N LEU A 102 17.45 32.18 30.27
CA LEU A 102 18.13 32.94 31.33
C LEU A 102 18.11 34.46 31.08
N VAL A 103 17.83 34.87 29.85
CA VAL A 103 17.97 36.25 29.37
C VAL A 103 16.70 36.77 28.69
N GLY A 104 16.62 38.10 28.54
CA GLY A 104 15.56 38.76 27.79
C GLY A 104 14.19 38.77 28.48
N PRO A 105 13.14 39.22 27.76
CA PRO A 105 11.80 39.41 28.32
C PRO A 105 11.08 38.11 28.70
N TYR A 106 11.53 36.97 28.17
CA TYR A 106 10.97 35.64 28.42
C TYR A 106 11.78 34.82 29.44
N LYS A 107 12.63 35.47 30.23
CA LYS A 107 13.43 34.81 31.27
C LYS A 107 12.56 33.94 32.18
N GLY A 108 13.01 32.71 32.45
CA GLY A 108 12.32 31.72 33.27
C GLY A 108 11.27 30.88 32.53
N LYS A 109 11.01 31.15 31.24
CA LYS A 109 10.12 30.34 30.41
C LYS A 109 10.87 29.28 29.61
N LYS A 110 10.19 28.19 29.27
CA LYS A 110 10.73 27.16 28.37
C LYS A 110 10.80 27.66 26.93
N ILE A 111 11.86 27.31 26.22
CA ILE A 111 12.07 27.76 24.84
C ILE A 111 10.97 27.28 23.88
N GLN A 112 10.44 26.06 24.06
CA GLN A 112 9.33 25.52 23.25
C GLN A 112 8.12 26.45 23.22
N ASP A 113 7.80 27.09 24.35
CA ASP A 113 6.59 27.90 24.50
C ASP A 113 6.75 29.30 23.89
N VAL A 114 7.98 29.84 23.85
CA VAL A 114 8.24 31.24 23.49
C VAL A 114 9.03 31.41 22.19
N LYS A 115 9.53 30.33 21.57
CA LYS A 115 10.33 30.40 20.34
C LYS A 115 9.63 31.18 19.22
N LYS A 116 8.33 30.93 19.02
CA LYS A 116 7.52 31.63 18.00
C LYS A 116 7.31 33.11 18.35
N ASP A 117 7.13 33.42 19.63
CA ASP A 117 6.98 34.81 20.09
C ASP A 117 8.27 35.62 19.89
N ILE A 118 9.43 35.01 20.18
CA ILE A 118 10.75 35.62 19.94
C ILE A 118 10.97 35.85 18.44
N GLN A 119 10.69 34.84 17.61
CA GLN A 119 10.79 34.99 16.15
C GLN A 119 9.91 36.13 15.66
N LYS A 120 8.64 36.17 16.10
CA LYS A 120 7.70 37.23 15.74
C LYS A 120 8.21 38.60 16.17
N GLY A 121 8.67 38.75 17.41
CA GLY A 121 9.22 40.01 17.91
C GLY A 121 10.44 40.49 17.10
N MET A 122 11.33 39.59 16.69
CA MET A 122 12.46 39.96 15.82
C MET A 122 12.03 40.40 14.42
N VAL A 123 11.00 39.76 13.86
CA VAL A 123 10.43 40.13 12.55
C VAL A 123 9.72 41.48 12.64
N ASP A 124 8.88 41.67 13.66
CA ASP A 124 8.14 42.92 13.89
C ASP A 124 9.08 44.11 14.14
N ASP A 125 10.22 43.87 14.81
CA ASP A 125 11.30 44.86 15.02
C ASP A 125 12.17 45.12 13.76
N GLY A 126 11.94 44.41 12.65
CA GLY A 126 12.75 44.52 11.43
C GLY A 126 14.19 43.97 11.57
N LYS A 127 14.46 43.15 12.58
CA LYS A 127 15.78 42.53 12.86
C LYS A 127 15.94 41.15 12.21
N ALA A 128 14.84 40.53 11.78
CA ALA A 128 14.82 39.25 11.08
C ALA A 128 13.78 39.26 9.97
N ILE A 129 13.96 38.36 9.01
CA ILE A 129 12.98 38.07 7.97
C ILE A 129 12.71 36.57 7.94
N VAL A 130 11.50 36.18 7.55
CA VAL A 130 11.16 34.77 7.36
C VAL A 130 11.73 34.32 6.02
N TYR A 131 12.57 33.29 6.06
CA TYR A 131 13.12 32.63 4.90
C TYR A 131 12.55 31.22 4.80
N MET A 132 12.07 30.86 3.60
CA MET A 132 11.49 29.55 3.32
C MET A 132 12.36 28.84 2.28
N GLU A 133 12.62 27.56 2.51
CA GLU A 133 13.47 26.72 1.66
C GLU A 133 12.88 25.30 1.63
N PRO A 134 12.99 24.55 0.52
CA PRO A 134 12.64 23.14 0.51
C PRO A 134 13.46 22.36 1.55
N GLU A 135 12.82 21.49 2.35
CA GLU A 135 13.51 20.72 3.41
C GLU A 135 14.62 19.80 2.84
N LYS A 136 14.39 19.34 1.61
CA LYS A 136 15.29 18.53 0.78
C LYS A 136 15.24 19.06 -0.64
N LYS A 137 16.29 18.80 -1.41
CA LYS A 137 16.34 19.10 -2.84
C LYS A 137 15.13 18.50 -3.57
N VAL A 138 14.35 19.35 -4.23
CA VAL A 138 13.19 18.96 -5.04
C VAL A 138 13.51 19.27 -6.50
N ILE A 139 13.35 18.28 -7.37
CA ILE A 139 13.58 18.42 -8.81
C ILE A 139 12.24 18.35 -9.54
N ALA A 140 11.96 19.35 -10.36
CA ALA A 140 10.79 19.38 -11.24
C ALA A 140 10.93 18.39 -12.39
N ARG A 141 9.82 18.06 -13.05
CA ARG A 141 9.85 17.23 -14.27
C ARG A 141 10.64 17.85 -15.42
N SER A 142 10.80 19.17 -15.45
CA SER A 142 11.66 19.89 -16.41
C SER A 142 13.15 19.67 -16.17
N GLY A 143 13.54 19.14 -15.01
CA GLY A 143 14.93 19.03 -14.55
C GLY A 143 15.38 20.21 -13.69
N ASP A 144 14.54 21.24 -13.54
CA ASP A 144 14.84 22.42 -12.72
C ASP A 144 14.80 22.10 -11.23
N GLU A 145 15.66 22.74 -10.45
CA GLU A 145 15.64 22.68 -8.99
C GLU A 145 14.55 23.62 -8.45
N CYS A 146 13.58 23.06 -7.73
CA CYS A 146 12.47 23.83 -7.20
C CYS A 146 12.91 24.70 -6.02
N VAL A 147 12.26 25.86 -5.89
CA VAL A 147 12.40 26.79 -4.77
C VAL A 147 11.05 27.03 -4.12
N VAL A 148 11.03 27.57 -2.90
CA VAL A 148 9.79 28.06 -2.28
C VAL A 148 9.52 29.49 -2.77
N ALA A 149 8.36 29.72 -3.35
CA ALA A 149 7.92 31.03 -3.81
C ALA A 149 6.66 31.46 -3.06
N LEU A 150 6.65 32.70 -2.59
CA LEU A 150 5.43 33.37 -2.16
C LEU A 150 4.79 34.03 -3.38
N CYS A 151 3.68 33.46 -3.85
CA CYS A 151 3.01 33.90 -5.08
C CYS A 151 1.49 33.84 -4.92
N ASP A 152 0.79 34.64 -5.73
CA ASP A 152 -0.67 34.59 -5.82
C ASP A 152 -1.09 33.28 -6.51
N GLN A 153 -2.01 32.56 -5.87
CA GLN A 153 -2.30 31.17 -6.21
C GLN A 153 -3.67 30.77 -5.67
N TRP A 154 -4.51 30.14 -6.50
CA TRP A 154 -5.72 29.49 -6.01
C TRP A 154 -5.34 28.19 -5.29
N TYR A 155 -5.96 27.94 -4.14
CA TYR A 155 -5.69 26.77 -3.30
C TYR A 155 -6.97 26.17 -2.73
N LEU A 156 -6.89 24.88 -2.39
CA LEU A 156 -7.90 24.15 -1.62
C LEU A 156 -7.50 24.21 -0.14
N ASP A 157 -8.41 24.70 0.71
CA ASP A 157 -8.16 24.88 2.14
C ASP A 157 -8.44 23.59 2.93
N TYR A 158 -7.61 22.57 2.73
CA TYR A 158 -7.68 21.36 3.58
C TYR A 158 -7.21 21.62 5.02
N GLY A 159 -6.75 22.84 5.33
CA GLY A 159 -6.41 23.31 6.66
C GLY A 159 -7.63 23.60 7.54
N ASP A 160 -8.80 23.84 6.94
CA ASP A 160 -10.03 24.16 7.66
C ASP A 160 -10.38 23.08 8.72
N PRO A 161 -10.53 23.46 10.01
CA PRO A 161 -10.79 22.50 11.07
C PRO A 161 -12.07 21.69 10.88
N LYS A 162 -13.15 22.29 10.36
CA LYS A 162 -14.42 21.58 10.17
C LYS A 162 -14.29 20.55 9.06
N TRP A 163 -13.62 20.90 7.97
CA TRP A 163 -13.40 19.99 6.86
C TRP A 163 -12.49 18.82 7.25
N LYS A 164 -11.43 19.10 8.03
CA LYS A 164 -10.59 18.05 8.64
C LYS A 164 -11.40 17.10 9.52
N ASP A 165 -12.29 17.62 10.37
CA ASP A 165 -13.10 16.79 11.25
C ASP A 165 -14.08 15.89 10.47
N MET A 166 -14.64 16.38 9.37
CA MET A 166 -15.44 15.57 8.45
C MET A 166 -14.59 14.47 7.81
N ALA A 167 -13.40 14.79 7.31
CA ALA A 167 -12.50 13.81 6.71
C ALA A 167 -12.05 12.73 7.71
N ARG A 168 -11.76 13.11 8.97
CA ARG A 168 -11.49 12.15 10.06
C ARG A 168 -12.69 11.24 10.33
N THR A 169 -13.89 11.80 10.32
CA THR A 169 -15.13 11.04 10.53
C THR A 169 -15.33 10.04 9.40
N ALA A 170 -15.13 10.45 8.15
CA ALA A 170 -15.17 9.55 6.99
C ALA A 170 -14.15 8.43 7.12
N LEU A 171 -12.88 8.77 7.41
CA LEU A 171 -11.81 7.79 7.62
C LEU A 171 -12.17 6.77 8.72
N SER A 172 -12.80 7.19 9.82
CA SER A 172 -13.18 6.30 10.92
C SER A 172 -14.18 5.20 10.53
N LYS A 173 -15.00 5.44 9.50
CA LYS A 173 -16.02 4.51 8.99
C LYS A 173 -15.54 3.70 7.78
N MET A 174 -14.49 4.17 7.10
CA MET A 174 -13.95 3.57 5.89
C MET A 174 -13.10 2.33 6.21
N GLU A 175 -13.21 1.26 5.41
CA GLU A 175 -12.33 0.10 5.46
C GLU A 175 -10.98 0.42 4.78
N THR A 176 -9.87 0.11 5.46
CA THR A 176 -8.51 0.42 4.97
C THR A 176 -7.67 -0.84 4.70
N TYR A 177 -8.20 -2.03 5.01
CA TYR A 177 -7.58 -3.35 4.85
C TYR A 177 -6.27 -3.57 5.62
N SER A 178 -5.69 -2.52 6.20
CA SER A 178 -4.51 -2.52 7.05
C SER A 178 -4.54 -1.32 8.01
N GLU A 179 -4.08 -1.57 9.24
CA GLU A 179 -3.89 -0.53 10.26
C GLU A 179 -2.79 0.47 9.89
N GLU A 180 -1.77 0.03 9.14
CA GLU A 180 -0.70 0.92 8.69
C GLU A 180 -1.22 1.96 7.69
N VAL A 181 -2.07 1.53 6.75
CA VAL A 181 -2.74 2.42 5.79
C VAL A 181 -3.58 3.46 6.53
N ARG A 182 -4.34 3.03 7.54
CA ARG A 182 -5.14 3.93 8.39
C ARG A 182 -4.29 4.99 9.09
N LYS A 183 -3.15 4.59 9.67
CA LYS A 183 -2.21 5.52 10.33
C LYS A 183 -1.60 6.52 9.35
N ASN A 184 -1.26 6.08 8.14
CA ASN A 184 -0.74 6.98 7.09
C ASN A 184 -1.79 8.01 6.67
N PHE A 185 -3.07 7.62 6.55
CA PHE A 185 -4.14 8.59 6.35
C PHE A 185 -4.25 9.56 7.52
N GLN A 186 -4.31 9.08 8.77
CA GLN A 186 -4.40 9.94 9.95
C GLN A 186 -3.28 10.99 10.00
N ALA A 187 -2.03 10.54 9.83
CA ALA A 187 -0.87 11.42 9.79
C ALA A 187 -0.96 12.46 8.65
N THR A 188 -1.45 12.05 7.48
CA THR A 188 -1.65 12.96 6.35
C THR A 188 -2.74 13.98 6.64
N LEU A 189 -3.92 13.56 7.12
CA LEU A 189 -5.03 14.46 7.43
C LEU A 189 -4.67 15.47 8.54
N ASP A 190 -3.84 15.06 9.51
CA ASP A 190 -3.31 15.94 10.55
C ASP A 190 -2.38 17.01 9.94
N TRP A 191 -1.45 16.58 9.10
CA TRP A 191 -0.41 17.42 8.51
C TRP A 191 -0.89 18.34 7.40
N LEU A 192 -1.89 17.91 6.62
CA LEU A 192 -2.33 18.61 5.41
C LEU A 192 -2.89 20.00 5.73
N CYS A 193 -2.48 21.02 4.97
CA CYS A 193 -3.01 22.38 5.09
C CYS A 193 -3.51 22.83 3.71
N GLU A 194 -3.19 24.05 3.29
CA GLU A 194 -3.53 24.57 1.98
C GLU A 194 -2.80 23.80 0.86
N HIS A 195 -3.53 23.44 -0.20
CA HIS A 195 -2.97 22.80 -1.40
C HIS A 195 -3.16 23.69 -2.63
N ALA A 196 -2.06 24.13 -3.24
CA ALA A 196 -2.07 24.96 -4.44
C ALA A 196 -2.60 24.18 -5.66
N CYS A 197 -3.85 24.47 -6.06
CA CYS A 197 -4.61 23.72 -7.07
C CYS A 197 -4.60 24.32 -8.48
N SER A 198 -4.08 25.54 -8.67
CA SER A 198 -3.98 26.20 -9.99
C SER A 198 -2.58 26.18 -10.60
N ARG A 199 -2.49 26.12 -11.93
CA ARG A 199 -1.24 26.17 -12.72
C ARG A 199 -1.43 27.05 -13.94
N THR A 200 -0.37 27.67 -14.42
CA THR A 200 -0.40 28.51 -15.65
C THR A 200 0.06 27.77 -16.91
N TYR A 201 0.66 26.58 -16.75
CA TYR A 201 1.21 25.78 -17.85
C TYR A 201 0.86 24.30 -17.68
N GLY A 202 0.56 23.65 -18.80
CA GLY A 202 0.21 22.22 -18.86
C GLY A 202 -1.08 21.97 -19.64
N LEU A 203 -1.59 20.75 -19.50
CA LEU A 203 -2.93 20.35 -19.96
C LEU A 203 -3.84 20.22 -18.75
N GLY A 204 -5.13 20.49 -18.93
CA GLY A 204 -6.13 20.37 -17.88
C GLY A 204 -7.38 21.18 -18.20
N THR A 205 -8.26 21.29 -17.21
CA THR A 205 -9.46 22.12 -17.27
C THR A 205 -9.15 23.50 -16.71
N LYS A 206 -9.60 24.57 -17.38
CA LYS A 206 -9.46 25.95 -16.88
C LYS A 206 -10.36 26.18 -15.67
N LEU A 207 -9.93 27.04 -14.74
CA LEU A 207 -10.83 27.53 -13.69
C LEU A 207 -11.95 28.38 -14.33
N PRO A 208 -13.23 28.11 -14.03
CA PRO A 208 -14.35 28.71 -14.77
C PRO A 208 -14.56 30.20 -14.46
N TRP A 209 -14.04 30.71 -13.34
CA TRP A 209 -14.08 32.14 -12.98
C TRP A 209 -12.77 32.89 -13.25
N ASP A 210 -11.69 32.17 -13.56
CA ASP A 210 -10.37 32.75 -13.85
C ASP A 210 -9.61 31.87 -14.84
N GLU A 211 -9.93 32.05 -16.12
CA GLU A 211 -9.39 31.24 -17.22
C GLU A 211 -7.88 31.36 -17.47
N SER A 212 -7.20 32.26 -16.75
CA SER A 212 -5.74 32.36 -16.77
C SER A 212 -5.06 31.17 -16.08
N TRP A 213 -5.83 30.41 -15.30
CA TRP A 213 -5.39 29.26 -14.54
C TRP A 213 -6.02 27.96 -15.03
N LEU A 214 -5.21 26.90 -15.04
CA LEU A 214 -5.61 25.51 -15.18
C LEU A 214 -5.66 24.83 -13.82
N ILE A 215 -6.60 23.90 -13.64
CA ILE A 215 -6.66 23.02 -12.48
C ILE A 215 -5.55 21.97 -12.61
N GLU A 216 -4.81 21.72 -11.53
CA GLU A 216 -3.75 20.71 -11.51
C GLU A 216 -4.28 19.29 -11.31
N SER A 217 -3.49 18.32 -11.75
CA SER A 217 -3.86 16.90 -11.89
C SER A 217 -4.32 16.16 -10.62
N LEU A 218 -3.89 16.58 -9.42
CA LEU A 218 -4.33 15.95 -8.16
C LEU A 218 -5.61 16.59 -7.62
N SER A 219 -6.05 17.71 -8.19
CA SER A 219 -7.22 18.46 -7.75
C SER A 219 -8.45 18.12 -8.60
N ASP A 220 -8.29 17.94 -9.92
CA ASP A 220 -9.38 17.49 -10.82
C ASP A 220 -9.62 15.97 -10.77
N SER A 221 -8.80 15.21 -10.05
CA SER A 221 -8.86 13.75 -9.98
C SER A 221 -9.52 13.20 -8.69
N THR A 222 -10.39 13.97 -8.03
CA THR A 222 -10.83 13.63 -6.64
C THR A 222 -12.23 13.05 -6.54
N ILE A 223 -13.15 13.39 -7.45
CA ILE A 223 -14.56 12.94 -7.46
C ILE A 223 -15.04 12.40 -8.80
N TYR A 224 -14.12 12.17 -9.75
CA TYR A 224 -14.46 11.69 -11.10
C TYR A 224 -15.13 10.30 -11.12
N MET A 225 -15.11 9.56 -10.01
CA MET A 225 -15.81 8.29 -9.88
C MET A 225 -17.33 8.48 -9.97
N ALA A 226 -17.86 9.63 -9.54
CA ALA A 226 -19.26 9.99 -9.78
C ALA A 226 -19.54 10.15 -11.29
N TYR A 227 -18.59 10.72 -12.05
CA TYR A 227 -18.70 10.85 -13.50
C TYR A 227 -18.76 9.48 -14.21
N TYR A 228 -18.05 8.47 -13.71
CA TYR A 228 -18.13 7.10 -14.28
C TYR A 228 -19.56 6.56 -14.35
N THR A 229 -20.39 6.87 -13.35
CA THR A 229 -21.77 6.38 -13.28
C THR A 229 -22.64 6.86 -14.44
N ILE A 230 -22.28 8.00 -15.06
CA ILE A 230 -23.08 8.60 -16.13
C ILE A 230 -22.32 8.77 -17.45
N ALA A 231 -21.01 8.48 -17.49
CA ALA A 231 -20.18 8.68 -18.67
C ALA A 231 -20.74 7.96 -19.91
N HIS A 232 -21.36 6.79 -19.73
CA HIS A 232 -21.98 6.05 -20.82
C HIS A 232 -23.18 6.77 -21.47
N TYR A 233 -23.87 7.66 -20.74
CA TYR A 233 -24.92 8.54 -21.29
C TYR A 233 -24.41 9.83 -21.93
N LEU A 234 -23.16 10.22 -21.64
CA LEU A 234 -22.56 11.44 -22.16
C LEU A 234 -21.69 11.16 -23.39
N GLN A 235 -20.71 10.27 -23.23
CA GLN A 235 -19.68 9.98 -24.25
C GLN A 235 -19.85 8.61 -24.93
N GLY A 236 -20.65 7.69 -24.37
CA GLY A 236 -20.98 6.41 -25.00
C GLY A 236 -19.77 5.55 -25.41
N GLY A 237 -18.65 5.66 -24.69
CA GLY A 237 -17.40 4.96 -24.99
C GLY A 237 -16.43 5.71 -25.92
N ASN A 238 -16.81 6.87 -26.48
CA ASN A 238 -15.87 7.74 -27.17
C ASN A 238 -14.96 8.43 -26.14
N LEU A 239 -13.67 8.11 -26.15
CA LEU A 239 -12.70 8.65 -25.18
C LEU A 239 -12.53 10.17 -25.26
N MET A 240 -12.72 10.75 -26.43
CA MET A 240 -12.58 12.20 -26.65
C MET A 240 -13.87 12.97 -26.36
N GLY A 241 -14.98 12.28 -26.11
CA GLY A 241 -16.28 12.91 -25.86
C GLY A 241 -16.80 13.75 -27.05
N THR A 242 -16.30 13.52 -28.26
CA THR A 242 -16.60 14.37 -29.43
C THR A 242 -17.97 14.10 -30.05
N SER A 243 -18.68 13.07 -29.59
CA SER A 243 -19.95 12.64 -30.19
C SER A 243 -20.97 12.43 -29.09
N SER A 244 -22.17 12.96 -29.29
CA SER A 244 -23.30 12.67 -28.42
C SER A 244 -23.78 11.23 -28.63
N CYS A 245 -24.14 10.54 -27.55
CA CYS A 245 -24.53 9.14 -27.62
C CYS A 245 -26.06 8.92 -27.50
N PRO A 246 -26.60 7.88 -28.14
CA PRO A 246 -27.97 7.42 -27.91
C PRO A 246 -28.16 6.92 -26.45
N PRO A 247 -29.38 6.99 -25.90
CA PRO A 247 -30.62 7.44 -26.55
C PRO A 247 -30.87 8.96 -26.44
N PHE A 248 -30.14 9.67 -25.58
CA PHE A 248 -30.52 11.03 -25.17
C PHE A 248 -29.85 12.16 -25.97
N PHE A 249 -28.72 11.85 -26.64
CA PHE A 249 -27.93 12.80 -27.44
C PHE A 249 -27.62 14.10 -26.69
N ILE A 250 -27.10 13.96 -25.47
CA ILE A 250 -26.72 15.08 -24.59
C ILE A 250 -25.48 15.76 -25.18
N LYS A 251 -25.49 17.08 -25.28
CA LYS A 251 -24.32 17.89 -25.67
C LYS A 251 -23.57 18.37 -24.42
N PRO A 252 -22.26 18.67 -24.51
CA PRO A 252 -21.53 19.27 -23.38
C PRO A 252 -22.22 20.50 -22.79
N ASP A 253 -22.76 21.39 -23.63
CA ASP A 253 -23.47 22.60 -23.21
C ASP A 253 -24.80 22.34 -22.48
N ASP A 254 -25.36 21.13 -22.61
CA ASP A 254 -26.59 20.75 -21.87
C ASP A 254 -26.29 20.48 -20.38
N MET A 255 -25.03 20.25 -20.02
CA MET A 255 -24.60 19.93 -18.65
C MET A 255 -24.17 21.19 -17.90
N THR A 256 -25.15 22.05 -17.59
CA THR A 256 -24.96 23.25 -16.76
C THR A 256 -24.75 22.90 -15.29
N PRO A 257 -24.27 23.83 -14.43
CA PRO A 257 -24.19 23.60 -13.00
C PRO A 257 -25.49 23.08 -12.38
N GLU A 258 -26.65 23.59 -12.79
CA GLU A 258 -27.95 23.13 -12.30
C GLU A 258 -28.29 21.69 -12.75
N ALA A 259 -27.81 21.27 -13.93
CA ALA A 259 -27.96 19.90 -14.39
C ALA A 259 -27.09 18.95 -13.55
N TRP A 260 -25.85 19.35 -13.24
CA TRP A 260 -24.95 18.59 -12.35
C TRP A 260 -25.49 18.49 -10.93
N ASP A 261 -25.96 19.61 -10.37
CA ASP A 261 -26.59 19.68 -9.06
C ASP A 261 -27.83 18.79 -8.97
N TYR A 262 -28.64 18.74 -10.03
CA TYR A 262 -29.80 17.87 -10.06
C TYR A 262 -29.42 16.39 -10.05
N VAL A 263 -28.42 16.00 -10.86
CA VAL A 263 -27.99 14.60 -10.99
C VAL A 263 -27.31 14.09 -9.71
N PHE A 264 -26.41 14.88 -9.11
CA PHE A 264 -25.56 14.40 -8.02
C PHE A 264 -25.98 14.84 -6.61
N LEU A 265 -26.63 16.00 -6.49
CA LEU A 265 -27.04 16.60 -5.22
C LEU A 265 -28.56 16.59 -5.03
N ASN A 266 -29.32 16.18 -6.05
CA ASN A 266 -30.79 16.23 -6.05
C ASN A 266 -31.35 17.64 -5.77
N ILE A 267 -30.58 18.68 -6.08
CA ILE A 267 -31.01 20.07 -5.90
C ILE A 267 -31.83 20.45 -7.13
N THR A 268 -33.09 20.82 -6.92
CA THR A 268 -33.96 21.33 -7.99
C THR A 268 -33.90 22.85 -7.99
N SER A 269 -33.27 23.42 -9.02
CA SER A 269 -33.29 24.88 -9.19
C SER A 269 -34.69 25.35 -9.65
N LYS A 270 -34.97 26.65 -9.47
CA LYS A 270 -36.21 27.26 -10.02
C LYS A 270 -36.19 27.34 -11.56
N ALA A 271 -35.04 27.10 -12.19
CA ALA A 271 -34.89 27.15 -13.63
C ALA A 271 -35.44 25.87 -14.29
N LYS A 272 -35.93 26.01 -15.53
CA LYS A 272 -36.42 24.87 -16.30
C LYS A 272 -35.24 24.01 -16.76
N LEU A 273 -35.04 22.87 -16.10
CA LEU A 273 -34.06 21.86 -16.51
C LEU A 273 -34.41 21.34 -17.91
N GLN A 274 -33.44 21.37 -18.82
CA GLN A 274 -33.56 20.75 -20.14
C GLN A 274 -33.20 19.27 -20.04
N LYS A 275 -33.65 18.46 -21.02
CA LYS A 275 -33.32 17.03 -21.12
C LYS A 275 -33.65 16.23 -19.85
N LYS A 276 -34.76 16.56 -19.18
CA LYS A 276 -35.13 16.01 -17.88
C LYS A 276 -35.13 14.48 -17.84
N GLU A 277 -35.63 13.82 -18.88
CA GLU A 277 -35.66 12.35 -18.97
C GLU A 277 -34.25 11.75 -18.91
N ALA A 278 -33.28 12.43 -19.53
CA ALA A 278 -31.88 12.02 -19.51
C ALA A 278 -31.25 12.28 -18.13
N LEU A 279 -31.53 13.43 -17.53
CA LEU A 279 -31.06 13.77 -16.18
C LEU A 279 -31.62 12.80 -15.12
N ASP A 280 -32.90 12.44 -15.23
CA ASP A 280 -33.56 11.47 -14.34
C ASP A 280 -32.89 10.08 -14.47
N ALA A 281 -32.53 9.65 -15.69
CA ALA A 281 -31.80 8.40 -15.92
C ALA A 281 -30.38 8.43 -15.35
N MET A 282 -29.64 9.52 -15.57
CA MET A 282 -28.30 9.73 -15.02
C MET A 282 -28.30 9.74 -13.49
N LYS A 283 -29.26 10.45 -12.90
CA LYS A 283 -29.46 10.49 -11.45
C LYS A 283 -29.69 9.09 -10.88
N LYS A 284 -30.57 8.31 -11.53
CA LYS A 284 -30.87 6.94 -11.10
C LYS A 284 -29.63 6.04 -11.13
N GLU A 285 -28.79 6.14 -12.17
CA GLU A 285 -27.53 5.39 -12.22
C GLU A 285 -26.58 5.82 -11.10
N PHE A 286 -26.41 7.13 -10.88
CA PHE A 286 -25.58 7.61 -9.78
C PHE A 286 -26.08 7.11 -8.42
N GLU A 287 -27.38 7.27 -8.12
CA GLU A 287 -27.97 6.82 -6.86
C GLU A 287 -27.93 5.29 -6.67
N PHE A 288 -27.82 4.52 -7.76
CA PHE A 288 -27.68 3.07 -7.70
C PHE A 288 -26.23 2.64 -7.42
N TRP A 289 -25.26 3.25 -8.11
CA TRP A 289 -23.86 2.85 -8.04
C TRP A 289 -23.06 3.50 -6.91
N TYR A 290 -23.46 4.68 -6.43
CA TYR A 290 -22.79 5.34 -5.31
C TYR A 290 -23.36 4.88 -3.96
N PRO A 291 -22.52 4.77 -2.91
CA PRO A 291 -21.13 5.22 -2.77
C PRO A 291 -20.09 4.38 -3.50
N MET A 292 -18.85 4.90 -3.58
CA MET A 292 -17.70 4.11 -4.04
C MET A 292 -17.34 3.04 -2.98
N ASP A 293 -17.66 1.78 -3.30
CA ASP A 293 -17.39 0.61 -2.44
C ASP A 293 -15.90 0.42 -2.17
N LEU A 294 -15.08 0.49 -3.23
CA LEU A 294 -13.65 0.18 -3.17
C LEU A 294 -12.86 1.08 -4.11
N ARG A 295 -11.76 1.64 -3.59
CA ARG A 295 -10.71 2.28 -4.37
C ARG A 295 -9.36 1.61 -4.12
N CYS A 296 -8.75 1.10 -5.18
CA CYS A 296 -7.41 0.48 -5.12
C CYS A 296 -6.34 1.44 -5.64
N SER A 297 -5.18 1.47 -5.00
CA SER A 297 -4.05 2.32 -5.42
C SER A 297 -2.72 1.88 -4.81
N GLY A 298 -1.60 2.35 -5.39
CA GLY A 298 -0.31 2.33 -4.70
C GLY A 298 -0.28 3.23 -3.46
N LYS A 299 0.56 2.87 -2.49
CA LYS A 299 0.76 3.60 -1.21
C LYS A 299 1.25 5.04 -1.39
N ASP A 300 1.85 5.36 -2.52
CA ASP A 300 2.33 6.70 -2.90
C ASP A 300 1.20 7.74 -3.04
N LEU A 301 -0.04 7.30 -3.27
CA LEU A 301 -1.19 8.19 -3.39
C LEU A 301 -1.93 8.46 -2.06
N ILE A 302 -1.58 7.74 -0.97
CA ILE A 302 -2.13 7.99 0.37
C ILE A 302 -1.91 9.44 0.80
N PRO A 303 -0.67 9.99 0.78
CA PRO A 303 -0.40 11.33 1.30
C PRO A 303 -0.95 12.48 0.43
N ASN A 304 -1.57 12.18 -0.72
CA ASN A 304 -2.07 13.17 -1.67
C ASN A 304 -3.47 12.80 -2.20
N HIS A 305 -3.60 12.26 -3.43
CA HIS A 305 -4.86 11.97 -4.11
C HIS A 305 -5.88 11.27 -3.22
N LEU A 306 -5.51 10.21 -2.50
CA LEU A 306 -6.50 9.45 -1.71
C LEU A 306 -7.02 10.29 -0.53
N SER A 307 -6.15 11.06 0.12
CA SER A 307 -6.56 12.04 1.13
C SER A 307 -7.46 13.12 0.53
N TYR A 308 -7.10 13.69 -0.63
CA TYR A 308 -7.91 14.69 -1.34
C TYR A 308 -9.26 14.14 -1.78
N CYS A 309 -9.32 12.86 -2.16
CA CYS A 309 -10.55 12.15 -2.49
C CYS A 309 -11.51 12.13 -1.28
N ILE A 310 -11.01 11.82 -0.08
CA ILE A 310 -11.81 11.85 1.16
C ILE A 310 -12.35 13.26 1.40
N PHE A 311 -11.47 14.27 1.39
CA PHE A 311 -11.88 15.66 1.60
C PHE A 311 -12.95 16.10 0.61
N ASN A 312 -12.73 15.92 -0.69
CA ASN A 312 -13.68 16.37 -1.70
C ASN A 312 -15.02 15.61 -1.64
N HIS A 313 -15.03 14.30 -1.33
CA HIS A 313 -16.30 13.59 -1.11
C HIS A 313 -17.08 14.15 0.09
N CYS A 314 -16.38 14.45 1.20
CA CYS A 314 -17.01 15.10 2.34
C CYS A 314 -17.57 16.49 2.01
N ALA A 315 -16.86 17.28 1.18
CA ALA A 315 -17.30 18.61 0.78
C ALA A 315 -18.47 18.58 -0.22
N MET A 316 -18.49 17.62 -1.15
CA MET A 316 -19.54 17.51 -2.15
C MET A 316 -20.85 16.96 -1.58
N TRP A 317 -20.77 16.01 -0.64
CA TRP A 317 -21.93 15.37 -0.01
C TRP A 317 -21.89 15.50 1.52
N PRO A 318 -21.92 16.73 2.08
CA PRO A 318 -21.69 16.97 3.50
C PRO A 318 -22.78 16.40 4.40
N GLU A 319 -24.03 16.39 3.90
CA GLU A 319 -25.21 15.90 4.61
C GLU A 319 -25.57 14.45 4.27
N GLU A 320 -24.79 13.80 3.39
CA GLU A 320 -25.04 12.43 2.94
C GLU A 320 -23.83 11.52 3.18
N PRO A 321 -23.48 11.19 4.44
CA PRO A 321 -22.34 10.33 4.75
C PRO A 321 -22.40 8.94 4.10
N GLN A 322 -23.58 8.48 3.70
CA GLN A 322 -23.78 7.25 2.94
C GLN A 322 -23.21 7.31 1.51
N LYS A 323 -22.89 8.51 0.98
CA LYS A 323 -22.22 8.71 -0.32
C LYS A 323 -20.70 8.87 -0.19
N TRP A 324 -20.16 8.86 1.03
CA TRP A 324 -18.71 8.90 1.25
C TRP A 324 -18.05 7.57 0.88
N VAL A 325 -16.74 7.57 0.69
CA VAL A 325 -15.97 6.39 0.30
C VAL A 325 -16.06 5.30 1.36
N LEU A 326 -16.41 4.07 0.96
CA LEU A 326 -16.56 2.94 1.89
C LEU A 326 -15.25 2.20 2.16
N GLY A 327 -14.40 2.05 1.15
CA GLY A 327 -13.15 1.30 1.27
C GLY A 327 -12.01 1.81 0.40
N MET A 328 -10.80 1.84 0.95
CA MET A 328 -9.57 2.13 0.22
C MET A 328 -8.49 1.08 0.50
N ARG A 329 -8.06 0.36 -0.53
CA ARG A 329 -6.98 -0.64 -0.44
C ARG A 329 -5.71 -0.09 -1.07
N ALA A 330 -4.66 0.05 -0.26
CA ALA A 330 -3.34 0.46 -0.72
C ALA A 330 -2.40 -0.74 -0.85
N ASN A 331 -1.65 -0.82 -1.95
CA ASN A 331 -0.59 -1.82 -2.17
C ASN A 331 0.79 -1.18 -2.26
N GLY A 332 1.84 -1.95 -2.04
CA GLY A 332 3.22 -1.52 -2.30
C GLY A 332 3.53 -1.33 -3.78
N HIS A 333 4.74 -0.82 -4.07
CA HIS A 333 5.20 -0.73 -5.45
C HIS A 333 5.53 -2.12 -5.98
N LEU A 334 5.40 -2.31 -7.30
CA LEU A 334 5.74 -3.58 -7.93
C LEU A 334 7.25 -3.62 -8.24
N LEU A 335 7.91 -4.64 -7.73
CA LEU A 335 9.27 -5.06 -8.10
C LEU A 335 9.19 -6.09 -9.22
N LEU A 336 10.26 -6.18 -10.01
CA LEU A 336 10.44 -7.21 -11.03
C LEU A 336 11.69 -8.01 -10.68
N ASN A 337 11.52 -9.32 -10.42
CA ASN A 337 12.57 -10.22 -9.96
C ASN A 337 13.35 -9.70 -8.74
N SER A 338 12.63 -9.16 -7.76
CA SER A 338 13.15 -8.56 -6.52
C SER A 338 13.95 -7.27 -6.70
N GLU A 339 13.93 -6.68 -7.88
CA GLU A 339 14.61 -5.42 -8.20
C GLU A 339 13.60 -4.32 -8.55
N LYS A 340 13.98 -3.05 -8.32
CA LYS A 340 13.16 -1.91 -8.72
C LYS A 340 13.05 -1.87 -10.23
N MET A 341 11.82 -1.76 -10.73
CA MET A 341 11.58 -1.59 -12.16
C MET A 341 12.15 -0.26 -12.64
N SER A 342 13.09 -0.31 -13.59
CA SER A 342 13.66 0.87 -14.21
C SER A 342 14.02 0.61 -15.67
N LYS A 343 13.61 1.54 -16.54
CA LYS A 343 14.00 1.50 -17.95
C LYS A 343 15.52 1.61 -18.14
N SER A 344 16.22 2.30 -17.24
CA SER A 344 17.67 2.51 -17.36
C SER A 344 18.50 1.27 -17.02
N THR A 345 18.00 0.39 -16.15
CA THR A 345 18.69 -0.86 -15.78
C THR A 345 18.35 -2.02 -16.72
N GLY A 346 17.41 -1.82 -17.66
CA GLY A 346 16.86 -2.87 -18.51
C GLY A 346 15.87 -3.79 -17.80
N ASN A 347 15.68 -3.64 -16.48
CA ASN A 347 14.71 -4.40 -15.69
C ASN A 347 13.33 -3.72 -15.74
N PHE A 348 12.63 -3.89 -16.86
CA PHE A 348 11.32 -3.28 -17.10
C PHE A 348 10.48 -4.15 -18.04
N LEU A 349 9.20 -4.31 -17.73
CA LEU A 349 8.23 -4.97 -18.59
C LEU A 349 7.02 -4.06 -18.77
N THR A 350 6.63 -3.81 -20.02
CA THR A 350 5.32 -3.20 -20.29
C THR A 350 4.22 -4.26 -20.16
N LEU A 351 2.96 -3.82 -20.03
CA LEU A 351 1.82 -4.73 -20.04
C LEU A 351 1.78 -5.56 -21.34
N ALA A 352 2.01 -4.95 -22.49
CA ALA A 352 1.99 -5.64 -23.78
C ALA A 352 3.08 -6.73 -23.83
N ASP A 353 4.32 -6.39 -23.44
CA ASP A 353 5.42 -7.36 -23.41
C ASP A 353 5.13 -8.51 -22.44
N ALA A 354 4.55 -8.22 -21.27
CA ALA A 354 4.18 -9.23 -20.28
C ALA A 354 3.07 -10.16 -20.78
N LEU A 355 2.08 -9.64 -21.50
CA LEU A 355 1.00 -10.43 -22.11
C LEU A 355 1.55 -11.36 -23.20
N ASP A 356 2.43 -10.86 -24.07
CA ASP A 356 3.05 -11.67 -25.13
C ASP A 356 3.95 -12.77 -24.54
N LYS A 357 4.66 -12.45 -23.44
CA LYS A 357 5.59 -13.38 -22.80
C LYS A 357 4.89 -14.47 -21.99
N PHE A 358 3.86 -14.12 -21.22
CA PHE A 358 3.26 -15.02 -20.22
C PHE A 358 1.80 -15.39 -20.46
N SER A 359 1.17 -14.86 -21.52
CA SER A 359 -0.29 -14.82 -21.69
C SER A 359 -1.01 -14.00 -20.60
N ALA A 360 -2.27 -13.65 -20.85
CA ALA A 360 -3.08 -12.93 -19.87
C ALA A 360 -3.25 -13.70 -18.55
N ASP A 361 -3.58 -14.99 -18.60
CA ASP A 361 -3.82 -15.79 -17.40
C ASP A 361 -2.53 -16.14 -16.66
N GLY A 362 -1.44 -16.42 -17.38
CA GLY A 362 -0.13 -16.66 -16.74
C GLY A 362 0.40 -15.42 -16.02
N MET A 363 0.29 -14.24 -16.64
CA MET A 363 0.63 -12.97 -16.00
C MET A 363 -0.27 -12.69 -14.78
N ARG A 364 -1.60 -12.83 -14.92
CA ARG A 364 -2.55 -12.58 -13.82
C ARG A 364 -2.32 -13.52 -12.63
N LEU A 365 -1.98 -14.79 -12.89
CA LEU A 365 -1.66 -15.76 -11.84
C LEU A 365 -0.41 -15.32 -11.07
N ALA A 366 0.65 -14.89 -11.75
CA ALA A 366 1.85 -14.38 -11.10
C ALA A 366 1.59 -13.05 -10.35
N LEU A 367 0.74 -12.17 -10.89
CA LEU A 367 0.34 -10.94 -10.21
C LEU A 367 -0.47 -11.20 -8.94
N ALA A 368 -1.34 -12.22 -8.93
CA ALA A 368 -2.05 -12.63 -7.73
C ALA A 368 -1.08 -13.15 -6.64
N ASP A 369 0.02 -13.81 -7.02
CA ASP A 369 1.05 -14.25 -6.07
C ASP A 369 2.04 -13.15 -5.64
N ALA A 370 2.05 -12.00 -6.32
CA ALA A 370 3.10 -10.98 -6.16
C ALA A 370 3.15 -10.36 -4.76
N GLY A 371 1.99 -10.18 -4.12
CA GLY A 371 1.90 -9.66 -2.75
C GLY A 371 0.60 -8.92 -2.46
N ASP A 372 0.04 -9.15 -1.27
CA ASP A 372 -1.24 -8.58 -0.86
C ASP A 372 -1.12 -7.34 0.04
N GLY A 373 0.07 -7.07 0.58
CA GLY A 373 0.30 -6.03 1.59
C GLY A 373 0.70 -4.65 1.05
N ILE A 374 1.06 -3.76 1.99
CA ILE A 374 1.61 -2.42 1.72
C ILE A 374 3.12 -2.44 1.42
N GLU A 375 3.78 -3.53 1.81
CA GLU A 375 5.14 -3.82 1.38
C GLU A 375 5.20 -4.01 -0.13
N ASP A 376 6.36 -3.72 -0.72
CA ASP A 376 6.53 -3.80 -2.17
C ASP A 376 6.27 -5.24 -2.67
N ALA A 377 5.33 -5.37 -3.60
CA ALA A 377 4.97 -6.64 -4.22
C ALA A 377 6.06 -7.05 -5.22
N ASN A 378 6.18 -8.34 -5.51
CA ASN A 378 7.24 -8.84 -6.38
C ASN A 378 6.70 -9.73 -7.50
N PHE A 379 6.80 -9.26 -8.75
CA PHE A 379 6.56 -10.08 -9.92
C PHE A 379 7.81 -10.89 -10.24
N VAL A 380 7.73 -12.21 -10.10
CA VAL A 380 8.85 -13.12 -10.39
C VAL A 380 8.55 -13.91 -11.66
N GLU A 381 9.37 -13.73 -12.69
CA GLU A 381 9.12 -14.33 -14.01
C GLU A 381 9.17 -15.86 -13.97
N THR A 382 10.06 -16.44 -13.17
CA THR A 382 10.14 -17.91 -13.01
C THR A 382 8.89 -18.49 -12.33
N MET A 383 8.18 -17.70 -11.51
CA MET A 383 6.90 -18.08 -10.94
C MET A 383 5.81 -18.05 -12.02
N ALA A 384 5.81 -17.03 -12.90
CA ALA A 384 4.91 -16.97 -14.04
C ALA A 384 5.08 -18.17 -14.98
N ASP A 385 6.32 -18.55 -15.31
CA ASP A 385 6.61 -19.75 -16.12
C ASP A 385 6.07 -21.03 -15.47
N ALA A 386 6.30 -21.20 -14.15
CA ALA A 386 5.76 -22.33 -13.40
C ALA A 386 4.23 -22.32 -13.33
N GLY A 387 3.63 -21.14 -13.26
CA GLY A 387 2.19 -20.90 -13.32
C GLY A 387 1.58 -21.36 -14.64
N ILE A 388 2.17 -20.95 -15.76
CA ILE A 388 1.75 -21.36 -17.11
C ILE A 388 1.80 -22.89 -17.25
N LEU A 389 2.91 -23.50 -16.82
CA LEU A 389 3.04 -24.96 -16.87
C LEU A 389 1.94 -25.65 -16.05
N ARG A 390 1.64 -25.14 -14.84
CA ARG A 390 0.57 -25.69 -14.00
C ARG A 390 -0.80 -25.54 -14.64
N LEU A 391 -1.12 -24.36 -15.19
CA LEU A 391 -2.38 -24.13 -15.92
C LEU A 391 -2.53 -25.08 -17.12
N TYR A 392 -1.46 -25.27 -17.90
CA TYR A 392 -1.46 -26.21 -19.01
C TYR A 392 -1.68 -27.65 -18.55
N THR A 393 -0.93 -28.11 -17.53
CA THR A 393 -1.11 -29.47 -16.98
C THR A 393 -2.50 -29.69 -16.37
N PHE A 394 -3.10 -28.66 -15.77
CA PHE A 394 -4.48 -28.71 -15.29
C PHE A 394 -5.46 -28.89 -16.45
N LEU A 395 -5.32 -28.10 -17.51
CA LEU A 395 -6.18 -28.22 -18.70
C LEU A 395 -6.05 -29.59 -19.38
N GLU A 396 -4.84 -30.10 -19.55
CA GLU A 396 -4.62 -31.43 -20.13
C GLU A 396 -5.19 -32.53 -19.23
N TRP A 397 -5.04 -32.40 -17.91
CA TRP A 397 -5.67 -33.33 -16.98
C TRP A 397 -7.20 -33.31 -17.08
N VAL A 398 -7.82 -32.12 -17.23
CA VAL A 398 -9.27 -32.02 -17.47
C VAL A 398 -9.67 -32.76 -18.75
N LYS A 399 -8.96 -32.55 -19.85
CA LYS A 399 -9.24 -33.25 -21.12
C LYS A 399 -9.09 -34.77 -20.98
N GLU A 400 -8.05 -35.23 -20.28
CA GLU A 400 -7.82 -36.65 -19.99
C GLU A 400 -8.99 -37.24 -19.21
N MET A 401 -9.41 -36.60 -18.11
CA MET A 401 -10.52 -37.07 -17.28
C MET A 401 -11.85 -37.10 -18.04
N LEU A 402 -12.11 -36.10 -18.88
CA LEU A 402 -13.31 -36.05 -19.72
C LEU A 402 -13.32 -37.15 -20.79
N ALA A 403 -12.17 -37.45 -21.39
CA ALA A 403 -12.04 -38.54 -22.34
C ALA A 403 -12.17 -39.93 -21.66
N SER A 404 -11.78 -40.04 -20.40
CA SER A 404 -11.76 -41.31 -19.65
C SER A 404 -12.91 -41.46 -18.66
N LEU A 405 -14.01 -40.70 -18.76
CA LEU A 405 -15.11 -40.71 -17.78
C LEU A 405 -15.72 -42.10 -17.56
N SER A 406 -15.78 -42.92 -18.60
CA SER A 406 -16.32 -44.29 -18.55
C SER A 406 -15.44 -45.25 -17.75
N SER A 407 -14.16 -44.93 -17.55
CA SER A 407 -13.20 -45.73 -16.79
C SER A 407 -13.16 -45.40 -15.30
N LEU A 408 -13.83 -44.31 -14.88
CA LEU A 408 -13.88 -43.89 -13.49
C LEU A 408 -14.89 -44.72 -12.71
N ARG A 409 -14.64 -44.87 -11.41
CA ARG A 409 -15.55 -45.60 -10.52
C ARG A 409 -16.87 -44.83 -10.39
N THR A 410 -17.97 -45.56 -10.43
CA THR A 410 -19.34 -45.07 -10.22
C THR A 410 -20.00 -45.78 -9.05
N GLY A 411 -21.02 -45.18 -8.44
CA GLY A 411 -21.78 -45.77 -7.33
C GLY A 411 -21.87 -44.81 -6.14
N PRO A 412 -22.08 -45.32 -4.91
CA PRO A 412 -22.09 -44.46 -3.74
C PRO A 412 -20.68 -43.91 -3.43
N VAL A 413 -20.65 -42.66 -2.98
CA VAL A 413 -19.44 -41.95 -2.52
C VAL A 413 -19.22 -42.26 -1.03
N ASP A 414 -18.90 -43.52 -0.72
CA ASP A 414 -18.90 -44.05 0.66
C ASP A 414 -17.51 -44.30 1.24
N SER A 415 -16.47 -44.34 0.39
CA SER A 415 -15.13 -44.66 0.86
C SER A 415 -14.57 -43.54 1.75
N TYR A 416 -13.72 -43.92 2.71
CA TYR A 416 -13.05 -42.95 3.58
C TYR A 416 -12.30 -41.87 2.77
N VAL A 417 -11.61 -42.30 1.69
CA VAL A 417 -10.82 -41.42 0.83
C VAL A 417 -11.71 -40.44 0.06
N ASP A 418 -12.88 -40.90 -0.40
CA ASP A 418 -13.85 -40.04 -1.08
C ASP A 418 -14.41 -38.96 -0.15
N ARG A 419 -14.83 -39.34 1.06
CA ARG A 419 -15.36 -38.40 2.05
C ARG A 419 -14.29 -37.42 2.54
N ALA A 420 -13.05 -37.88 2.71
CA ALA A 420 -11.93 -37.01 3.05
C ALA A 420 -11.67 -35.98 1.95
N PHE A 421 -11.70 -36.38 0.68
CA PHE A 421 -11.53 -35.45 -0.45
C PHE A 421 -12.69 -34.46 -0.58
N GLU A 422 -13.92 -34.87 -0.33
CA GLU A 422 -15.05 -33.94 -0.29
C GLU A 422 -14.93 -32.93 0.86
N ALA A 423 -14.43 -33.35 2.02
CA ALA A 423 -14.11 -32.45 3.13
C ALA A 423 -12.97 -31.48 2.76
N ASP A 424 -11.92 -31.95 2.09
CA ASP A 424 -10.82 -31.10 1.59
C ASP A 424 -11.34 -30.05 0.60
N MET A 425 -12.18 -30.45 -0.38
CA MET A 425 -12.79 -29.52 -1.33
C MET A 425 -13.66 -28.47 -0.62
N SER A 426 -14.47 -28.91 0.35
CA SER A 426 -15.31 -28.00 1.11
C SER A 426 -14.46 -26.99 1.88
N HIS A 427 -13.42 -27.46 2.58
CA HIS A 427 -12.47 -26.59 3.28
C HIS A 427 -11.82 -25.56 2.35
N GLY A 428 -11.30 -26.02 1.21
CA GLY A 428 -10.67 -25.16 0.20
C GLY A 428 -11.61 -24.05 -0.29
N VAL A 429 -12.87 -24.38 -0.60
CA VAL A 429 -13.86 -23.38 -1.05
C VAL A 429 -14.17 -22.35 0.04
N TRP A 430 -14.34 -22.79 1.30
CA TRP A 430 -14.61 -21.88 2.42
C TRP A 430 -13.45 -20.91 2.67
N ILE A 431 -12.23 -21.42 2.82
CA ILE A 431 -11.07 -20.58 3.15
C ILE A 431 -10.66 -19.69 1.97
N THR A 432 -10.82 -20.16 0.72
CA THR A 432 -10.59 -19.32 -0.47
C THR A 432 -11.58 -18.16 -0.52
N LYS A 433 -12.85 -18.40 -0.16
CA LYS A 433 -13.86 -17.34 -0.08
C LYS A 433 -13.47 -16.29 0.95
N GLU A 434 -13.05 -16.70 2.15
CA GLU A 434 -12.61 -15.77 3.19
C GLU A 434 -11.43 -14.90 2.71
N HIS A 435 -10.47 -15.48 2.00
CA HIS A 435 -9.35 -14.72 1.43
C HIS A 435 -9.79 -13.75 0.32
N TYR A 436 -10.71 -14.13 -0.57
CA TYR A 436 -11.27 -13.20 -1.55
C TYR A 436 -12.05 -12.07 -0.90
N ASP A 437 -12.87 -12.35 0.12
CA ASP A 437 -13.64 -11.34 0.85
C ASP A 437 -12.70 -10.33 1.55
N GLN A 438 -11.52 -10.78 1.99
CA GLN A 438 -10.47 -9.94 2.58
C GLN A 438 -9.48 -9.34 1.56
N MET A 439 -9.66 -9.62 0.26
CA MET A 439 -8.75 -9.19 -0.82
C MET A 439 -7.30 -9.65 -0.63
N MET A 440 -7.12 -10.86 -0.10
CA MET A 440 -5.83 -11.54 0.04
C MET A 440 -5.66 -12.52 -1.14
N PHE A 441 -5.31 -11.99 -2.32
CA PHE A 441 -5.30 -12.74 -3.57
C PHE A 441 -4.17 -13.78 -3.65
N LYS A 442 -3.04 -13.53 -2.98
CA LYS A 442 -1.96 -14.52 -2.84
C LYS A 442 -2.42 -15.72 -2.03
N GLU A 443 -3.10 -15.45 -0.92
CA GLU A 443 -3.63 -16.49 -0.05
C GLU A 443 -4.80 -17.23 -0.71
N ALA A 444 -5.68 -16.53 -1.43
CA ALA A 444 -6.75 -17.12 -2.23
C ALA A 444 -6.19 -18.02 -3.35
N LEU A 445 -5.06 -17.65 -3.99
CA LEU A 445 -4.40 -18.50 -4.96
C LEU A 445 -3.74 -19.72 -4.28
N ARG A 446 -3.15 -19.55 -3.09
CA ARG A 446 -2.60 -20.67 -2.31
C ARG A 446 -3.66 -21.71 -2.02
N THR A 447 -4.75 -21.31 -1.39
CA THR A 447 -5.79 -22.24 -0.94
C THR A 447 -6.69 -22.72 -2.10
N GLY A 448 -7.05 -21.81 -2.99
CA GLY A 448 -8.00 -22.05 -4.09
C GLY A 448 -7.40 -22.66 -5.35
N PHE A 449 -6.07 -22.74 -5.46
CA PHE A 449 -5.41 -23.41 -6.59
C PHE A 449 -4.33 -24.37 -6.13
N PHE A 450 -3.28 -23.90 -5.44
CA PHE A 450 -2.14 -24.78 -5.13
C PHE A 450 -2.51 -25.93 -4.17
N GLU A 451 -3.14 -25.61 -3.05
CA GLU A 451 -3.61 -26.60 -2.08
C GLU A 451 -4.80 -27.40 -2.61
N PHE A 452 -5.69 -26.78 -3.39
CA PHE A 452 -6.81 -27.46 -4.04
C PHE A 452 -6.32 -28.56 -5.01
N GLN A 453 -5.30 -28.26 -5.83
CA GLN A 453 -4.64 -29.25 -6.69
C GLN A 453 -3.92 -30.33 -5.86
N ALA A 454 -3.27 -29.95 -4.75
CA ALA A 454 -2.63 -30.92 -3.85
C ALA A 454 -3.64 -31.89 -3.22
N ALA A 455 -4.85 -31.43 -2.87
CA ALA A 455 -5.92 -32.29 -2.39
C ALA A 455 -6.38 -33.29 -3.46
N ARG A 456 -6.49 -32.86 -4.72
CA ARG A 456 -6.77 -33.76 -5.86
C ARG A 456 -5.66 -34.78 -6.05
N ASP A 457 -4.41 -34.37 -6.00
CA ASP A 457 -3.27 -35.28 -6.18
C ASP A 457 -3.18 -36.31 -5.06
N LYS A 458 -3.39 -35.88 -3.81
CA LYS A 458 -3.55 -36.77 -2.65
C LYS A 458 -4.68 -37.78 -2.89
N TYR A 459 -5.85 -37.34 -3.36
CA TYR A 459 -6.97 -38.22 -3.66
C TYR A 459 -6.62 -39.25 -4.74
N ARG A 460 -5.98 -38.81 -5.83
CA ARG A 460 -5.49 -39.69 -6.90
C ARG A 460 -4.52 -40.76 -6.37
N GLU A 461 -3.56 -40.38 -5.54
CA GLU A 461 -2.58 -41.30 -4.95
C GLU A 461 -3.22 -42.34 -4.00
N LEU A 462 -4.22 -41.94 -3.22
CA LEU A 462 -4.91 -42.83 -2.29
C LEU A 462 -5.91 -43.76 -3.00
N CYS A 463 -6.37 -43.40 -4.20
CA CYS A 463 -7.32 -44.17 -4.99
C CYS A 463 -6.69 -45.20 -5.96
N VAL A 464 -5.37 -45.43 -5.93
CA VAL A 464 -4.65 -46.29 -6.90
C VAL A 464 -5.30 -47.67 -7.12
N LEU A 465 -5.85 -48.31 -6.09
CA LEU A 465 -6.44 -49.66 -6.20
C LEU A 465 -7.89 -49.67 -6.69
N LYS A 466 -8.68 -48.64 -6.39
CA LYS A 466 -10.13 -48.61 -6.62
C LYS A 466 -10.57 -47.59 -7.68
N GLY A 467 -9.65 -46.76 -8.17
CA GLY A 467 -9.94 -45.64 -9.04
C GLY A 467 -10.63 -44.48 -8.33
N MET A 468 -10.50 -43.29 -8.93
CA MET A 468 -11.21 -42.09 -8.52
C MET A 468 -12.70 -42.18 -8.87
N HIS A 469 -13.56 -41.54 -8.06
CA HIS A 469 -14.99 -41.49 -8.28
C HIS A 469 -15.35 -40.44 -9.34
N ARG A 470 -16.15 -40.83 -10.34
CA ARG A 470 -16.55 -39.97 -11.45
C ARG A 470 -17.15 -38.63 -11.00
N ASP A 471 -18.13 -38.69 -10.11
CA ASP A 471 -18.87 -37.48 -9.71
C ASP A 471 -18.02 -36.53 -8.86
N LEU A 472 -17.07 -37.07 -8.08
CA LEU A 472 -16.14 -36.23 -7.31
C LEU A 472 -15.10 -35.56 -8.22
N VAL A 473 -14.63 -36.26 -9.25
CA VAL A 473 -13.73 -35.69 -10.26
C VAL A 473 -14.43 -34.55 -11.01
N LEU A 474 -15.66 -34.76 -11.47
CA LEU A 474 -16.44 -33.70 -12.14
C LEU A 474 -16.73 -32.52 -11.21
N LYS A 475 -17.14 -32.80 -9.97
CA LYS A 475 -17.34 -31.78 -8.93
C LYS A 475 -16.06 -30.98 -8.69
N PHE A 476 -14.90 -31.62 -8.62
CA PHE A 476 -13.61 -30.95 -8.48
C PHE A 476 -13.31 -30.03 -9.66
N ILE A 477 -13.45 -30.51 -10.90
CA ILE A 477 -13.15 -29.71 -12.11
C ILE A 477 -14.05 -28.47 -12.14
N GLU A 478 -15.36 -28.65 -11.92
CA GLU A 478 -16.33 -27.56 -11.87
C GLU A 478 -15.98 -26.55 -10.77
N THR A 479 -15.73 -27.03 -9.55
CA THR A 479 -15.39 -26.18 -8.40
C THR A 479 -14.10 -25.40 -8.64
N GLN A 480 -13.04 -26.08 -9.10
CA GLN A 480 -11.73 -25.47 -9.38
C GLN A 480 -11.83 -24.37 -10.44
N ALA A 481 -12.60 -24.59 -11.51
CA ALA A 481 -12.80 -23.59 -12.55
C ALA A 481 -13.47 -22.32 -12.00
N VAL A 482 -14.51 -22.48 -11.16
CA VAL A 482 -15.22 -21.34 -10.57
C VAL A 482 -14.33 -20.56 -9.61
N ILE A 483 -13.64 -21.22 -8.66
CA ILE A 483 -12.83 -20.52 -7.65
C ILE A 483 -11.57 -19.86 -8.23
N LEU A 484 -11.05 -20.36 -9.35
CA LEU A 484 -9.90 -19.77 -10.06
C LEU A 484 -10.31 -18.67 -11.06
N SER A 485 -11.58 -18.61 -11.46
CA SER A 485 -12.07 -17.66 -12.48
C SER A 485 -11.78 -16.17 -12.21
N PRO A 486 -11.74 -15.67 -10.96
CA PRO A 486 -11.35 -14.28 -10.72
C PRO A 486 -9.89 -13.98 -11.12
N ILE A 487 -9.00 -14.98 -11.03
CA ILE A 487 -7.58 -14.84 -11.34
C ILE A 487 -7.30 -15.21 -12.80
N CYS A 488 -7.75 -16.38 -13.26
CA CYS A 488 -7.51 -16.89 -14.62
C CYS A 488 -8.83 -17.11 -15.39
N PRO A 489 -9.54 -16.04 -15.79
CA PRO A 489 -10.88 -16.18 -16.36
C PRO A 489 -10.92 -16.92 -17.69
N HIS A 490 -9.89 -16.80 -18.54
CA HIS A 490 -9.95 -17.30 -19.92
C HIS A 490 -9.84 -18.83 -19.97
N ILE A 491 -8.89 -19.40 -19.23
CA ILE A 491 -8.73 -20.85 -19.11
C ILE A 491 -9.92 -21.48 -18.37
N CYS A 492 -10.46 -20.78 -17.36
CA CYS A 492 -11.65 -21.23 -16.64
C CYS A 492 -12.88 -21.25 -17.54
N GLU A 493 -13.11 -20.22 -18.37
CA GLU A 493 -14.18 -20.20 -19.38
C GLU A 493 -14.00 -21.34 -20.38
N HIS A 494 -12.77 -21.62 -20.82
CA HIS A 494 -12.50 -22.74 -21.70
C HIS A 494 -12.81 -24.09 -21.03
N VAL A 495 -12.36 -24.33 -19.80
CA VAL A 495 -12.71 -25.53 -19.01
C VAL A 495 -14.22 -25.64 -18.82
N TRP A 496 -14.91 -24.54 -18.54
CA TRP A 496 -16.37 -24.47 -18.40
C TRP A 496 -17.09 -24.94 -19.68
N SER A 497 -16.59 -24.51 -20.85
CA SER A 497 -17.11 -24.98 -22.14
C SER A 497 -16.85 -26.46 -22.39
N LEU A 498 -15.70 -26.99 -21.97
CA LEU A 498 -15.36 -28.42 -22.08
C LEU A 498 -16.27 -29.29 -21.20
N LEU A 499 -16.75 -28.78 -20.07
CA LEU A 499 -17.78 -29.42 -19.25
C LEU A 499 -19.17 -29.43 -19.90
N GLY A 500 -19.34 -28.82 -21.07
CA GLY A 500 -20.61 -28.75 -21.80
C GLY A 500 -21.61 -27.74 -21.20
N LYS A 501 -21.14 -26.78 -20.41
CA LYS A 501 -21.98 -25.73 -19.84
C LYS A 501 -22.35 -24.71 -20.94
N THR A 502 -23.62 -24.31 -21.00
CA THR A 502 -24.15 -23.49 -22.11
C THR A 502 -24.07 -21.98 -21.85
N THR A 503 -23.90 -21.57 -20.60
CA THR A 503 -23.75 -20.17 -20.19
C THR A 503 -22.31 -19.88 -19.79
N SER A 504 -21.85 -18.64 -20.01
CA SER A 504 -20.52 -18.20 -19.56
C SER A 504 -20.34 -18.39 -18.05
N ILE A 505 -19.11 -18.71 -17.63
CA ILE A 505 -18.75 -18.83 -16.22
C ILE A 505 -18.97 -17.52 -15.46
N MET A 506 -18.93 -16.38 -16.15
CA MET A 506 -19.16 -15.04 -15.60
C MET A 506 -20.56 -14.87 -14.98
N HIS A 507 -21.53 -15.71 -15.36
CA HIS A 507 -22.88 -15.71 -14.80
C HIS A 507 -23.08 -16.75 -13.68
N THR A 508 -22.04 -17.50 -13.35
CA THR A 508 -22.09 -18.58 -12.36
C THR A 508 -21.90 -18.02 -10.95
N ARG A 509 -22.63 -18.58 -9.98
CA ARG A 509 -22.50 -18.22 -8.56
C ARG A 509 -21.31 -18.94 -7.93
N TRP A 510 -20.79 -18.39 -6.84
CA TRP A 510 -19.79 -19.07 -6.02
C TRP A 510 -20.28 -20.48 -5.59
N PRO A 511 -19.42 -21.51 -5.54
CA PRO A 511 -19.84 -22.88 -5.25
C PRO A 511 -20.44 -23.01 -3.84
N ILE A 512 -21.58 -23.68 -3.73
CA ILE A 512 -22.23 -23.98 -2.45
C ILE A 512 -21.78 -25.37 -1.99
N VAL A 513 -21.05 -25.40 -0.87
CA VAL A 513 -20.50 -26.63 -0.27
C VAL A 513 -20.92 -26.74 1.19
N PRO A 514 -21.02 -27.96 1.77
CA PRO A 514 -21.27 -28.11 3.19
C PRO A 514 -20.14 -27.50 4.04
N ALA A 515 -20.41 -27.31 5.34
CA ALA A 515 -19.35 -26.96 6.28
C ALA A 515 -18.28 -28.08 6.30
N PRO A 516 -16.99 -27.75 6.39
CA PRO A 516 -15.94 -28.77 6.37
C PRO A 516 -16.03 -29.71 7.58
N ASP A 517 -15.95 -31.02 7.34
CA ASP A 517 -15.87 -32.01 8.42
C ASP A 517 -14.45 -32.03 9.02
N GLU A 518 -14.29 -31.34 10.16
CA GLU A 518 -13.00 -31.24 10.84
C GLU A 518 -12.40 -32.58 11.25
N VAL A 519 -13.23 -33.57 11.59
CA VAL A 519 -12.76 -34.88 12.03
C VAL A 519 -12.14 -35.61 10.85
N LEU A 520 -12.80 -35.54 9.69
CA LEU A 520 -12.25 -36.11 8.45
C LEU A 520 -10.95 -35.42 8.03
N LEU A 521 -10.90 -34.08 8.07
CA LEU A 521 -9.68 -33.32 7.75
C LEU A 521 -8.51 -33.72 8.66
N LYS A 522 -8.72 -33.70 9.98
CA LYS A 522 -7.69 -34.08 10.98
C LYS A 522 -7.25 -35.53 10.82
N SER A 523 -8.19 -36.44 10.52
CA SER A 523 -7.86 -37.85 10.28
C SER A 523 -7.05 -38.05 8.99
N SER A 524 -7.38 -37.32 7.92
CA SER A 524 -6.65 -37.35 6.65
C SER A 524 -5.23 -36.82 6.83
N GLN A 525 -5.08 -35.71 7.56
CA GLN A 525 -3.78 -35.15 7.89
C GLN A 525 -2.94 -36.14 8.71
N TYR A 526 -3.52 -36.74 9.76
CA TYR A 526 -2.84 -37.76 10.57
C TYR A 526 -2.35 -38.93 9.71
N LEU A 527 -3.17 -39.42 8.77
CA LEU A 527 -2.78 -40.48 7.85
C LEU A 527 -1.57 -40.07 7.00
N MET A 528 -1.57 -38.85 6.45
CA MET A 528 -0.46 -38.36 5.63
C MET A 528 0.83 -38.20 6.44
N ASP A 529 0.74 -37.67 7.66
CA ASP A 529 1.88 -37.53 8.56
C ASP A 529 2.46 -38.89 8.95
N ALA A 530 1.61 -39.86 9.27
CA ALA A 530 2.02 -41.22 9.59
C ALA A 530 2.69 -41.92 8.38
N VAL A 531 2.17 -41.72 7.17
CA VAL A 531 2.78 -42.23 5.93
C VAL A 531 4.15 -41.58 5.69
N HIS A 532 4.27 -40.27 5.92
CA HIS A 532 5.53 -39.55 5.78
C HIS A 532 6.59 -40.04 6.77
N ASP A 533 6.26 -40.09 8.07
CA ASP A 533 7.14 -40.60 9.12
C ASP A 533 7.55 -42.06 8.88
N PHE A 534 6.61 -42.92 8.47
CA PHE A 534 6.91 -44.29 8.11
C PHE A 534 7.92 -44.39 6.95
N ARG A 535 7.73 -43.59 5.88
CA ARG A 535 8.67 -43.54 4.74
C ARG A 535 10.06 -43.08 5.15
N LEU A 536 10.15 -42.06 6.02
CA LEU A 536 11.44 -41.59 6.56
C LEU A 536 12.14 -42.68 7.38
N ARG A 537 11.41 -43.34 8.28
CA ARG A 537 11.94 -44.44 9.10
C ARG A 537 12.35 -45.63 8.26
N LEU A 538 11.58 -45.98 7.23
CA LEU A 538 11.92 -47.05 6.30
C LEU A 538 13.21 -46.72 5.52
N LYS A 539 13.37 -45.46 5.08
CA LYS A 539 14.61 -45.00 4.42
C LYS A 539 15.80 -45.09 5.38
N ALA A 540 15.65 -44.62 6.62
CA ALA A 540 16.68 -44.72 7.64
C ALA A 540 17.05 -46.18 7.96
N PHE A 541 16.05 -47.06 8.08
CA PHE A 541 16.26 -48.50 8.28
C PHE A 541 16.99 -49.14 7.10
N ARG A 542 16.63 -48.82 5.86
CA ARG A 542 17.31 -49.34 4.66
C ARG A 542 18.77 -48.86 4.58
N VAL A 543 19.04 -47.59 4.92
CA VAL A 543 20.40 -47.04 4.99
C VAL A 543 21.20 -47.68 6.14
N ALA A 544 20.60 -47.88 7.32
CA ALA A 544 21.24 -48.56 8.43
C ALA A 544 21.50 -50.05 8.12
N GLY A 545 20.57 -50.74 7.46
CA GLY A 545 20.71 -52.11 6.98
C GLY A 545 21.82 -52.27 5.94
N SER A 546 22.04 -51.26 5.08
CA SER A 546 23.17 -51.24 4.14
C SER A 546 24.54 -51.08 4.83
N LYS A 547 24.59 -50.43 5.99
CA LYS A 547 25.80 -50.36 6.85
C LYS A 547 25.96 -51.60 7.74
N CYS A 548 24.88 -52.33 8.03
CA CYS A 548 24.87 -53.48 8.93
C CYS A 548 25.08 -54.84 8.23
N SER A 549 25.30 -54.88 6.91
CA SER A 549 25.69 -56.12 6.20
C SER A 549 27.06 -56.68 6.63
N LYS A 550 27.75 -56.03 7.59
CA LYS A 550 28.95 -56.57 8.26
C LYS A 550 28.72 -57.24 9.62
N ARG A 551 27.50 -57.34 10.18
CA ARG A 551 27.28 -58.15 11.41
C ARG A 551 25.83 -58.61 11.56
N LYS A 552 25.65 -59.93 11.59
CA LYS A 552 24.38 -60.66 11.76
C LYS A 552 23.69 -60.33 13.09
N THR A 553 22.36 -60.13 13.00
CA THR A 553 21.24 -60.40 13.94
C THR A 553 20.32 -59.20 14.15
N CYS A 554 19.19 -59.16 13.42
CA CYS A 554 18.10 -58.20 13.64
C CYS A 554 16.98 -58.88 14.43
N ARG A 555 16.68 -58.33 15.62
CA ARG A 555 15.46 -58.61 16.40
C ARG A 555 14.31 -57.75 15.85
N CYS A 556 13.13 -58.34 15.65
CA CYS A 556 11.89 -57.62 15.37
C CYS A 556 11.58 -56.61 16.48
N ILE A 557 11.26 -55.36 16.11
CA ILE A 557 10.65 -54.37 17.01
C ILE A 557 9.18 -54.26 16.63
N LEU A 558 8.32 -54.70 17.56
CA LEU A 558 6.87 -54.58 17.50
C LEU A 558 6.45 -53.10 17.65
N LEU A 559 5.43 -52.73 16.88
CA LEU A 559 4.70 -51.46 16.97
C LEU A 559 4.11 -51.28 18.37
N GLY A 560 4.47 -50.19 19.05
CA GLY A 560 3.84 -49.75 20.29
C GLY A 560 3.35 -48.32 20.15
N HIS A 561 2.06 -48.14 19.83
CA HIS A 561 1.35 -46.90 20.12
C HIS A 561 0.33 -47.17 21.22
N ARG A 562 0.54 -46.56 22.39
CA ARG A 562 -0.42 -46.55 23.50
C ARG A 562 -1.63 -45.73 23.09
N TRP A 563 -2.79 -46.37 22.97
CA TRP A 563 -4.08 -45.69 23.08
C TRP A 563 -4.45 -45.60 24.56
N SER A 564 -4.54 -44.39 25.09
CA SER A 564 -5.18 -44.11 26.38
C SER A 564 -6.65 -43.82 26.13
N ALA A 565 -7.52 -44.78 26.48
CA ALA A 565 -8.97 -44.58 26.50
C ALA A 565 -9.36 -43.58 27.61
N PRO A 566 -10.39 -42.74 27.40
CA PRO A 566 -10.89 -41.85 28.45
C PRO A 566 -11.60 -42.69 29.51
N ARG A 567 -11.28 -42.44 30.79
CA ARG A 567 -12.01 -43.01 31.92
C ARG A 567 -13.39 -42.34 31.97
N SER A 568 -14.43 -43.12 31.73
CA SER A 568 -15.81 -42.80 32.13
C SER A 568 -15.91 -42.84 33.65
N GLY A 569 -16.56 -41.83 34.23
CA GLY A 569 -17.19 -41.94 35.55
C GLY A 569 -18.52 -42.66 35.45
#